data_AF-A0A950CE97-F1
#
_entry.id   AF-A0A950CE97-F1
#
_cell.length_a   1.000
_cell.length_b   1.000
_cell.length_c   1.000
_cell.angle_alpha   90.00
_cell.angle_beta   90.00
_cell.angle_gamma   90.00
#
_symmetry.space_group_name_H-M   'P 1'
#
loop_
_entity.id
_entity.type
_entity.pdbx_description
1 polymer ?
#
loop_
_entity_poly.entity_id
_entity_poly.type
_entity_poly.pdbx_seq_one_letter_code
_entity_poly.pdbx_strand_id
1 'polypeptide(L)' 'MKQGRFSEEQIVGILKEAEAGGTKIAELCRRHGISDATFYNWRSKYGGLEIS' A
#
# COMPACT_ATOMS: atom_id res chain seq x y z
N MET A 1 -6.82 13.97 11.66
CA MET A 1 -6.45 12.54 11.82
C MET A 1 -4.98 12.51 12.16
N LYS A 2 -4.55 11.74 13.18
CA LYS A 2 -3.12 11.67 13.54
C LYS A 2 -2.37 11.23 12.29
N GLN A 3 -1.44 12.06 11.82
CA GLN A 3 -0.71 11.83 10.57
C GLN A 3 0.00 10.48 10.72
N GLY A 4 -0.58 9.45 10.10
CA GLY A 4 0.04 8.14 10.04
C GLY A 4 1.39 8.29 9.36
N ARG A 5 2.32 7.37 9.62
CA ARG A 5 3.66 7.38 9.02
C ARG A 5 3.66 7.33 7.48
N PHE A 6 2.50 7.11 6.87
CA PHE A 6 2.27 7.08 5.43
C PHE A 6 1.08 7.96 5.07
N SER A 7 1.25 8.81 4.06
CA SER A 7 0.16 9.57 3.43
C SER A 7 -0.71 8.67 2.53
N GLU A 8 -1.94 9.09 2.24
CA GLU A 8 -2.86 8.34 1.37
C GLU A 8 -2.27 8.12 -0.03
N GLU A 9 -1.57 9.13 -0.58
CA GLU A 9 -0.83 9.03 -1.84
C GLU A 9 0.26 7.95 -1.80
N GLN A 10 1.00 7.85 -0.69
CA GLN A 10 2.02 6.81 -0.53
C GLN A 10 1.39 5.42 -0.45
N ILE A 11 0.26 5.29 0.26
CA ILE A 11 -0.46 4.03 0.39
C ILE A 11 -0.93 3.55 -0.99
N VAL A 12 -1.57 4.43 -1.78
CA VAL A 12 -2.04 4.08 -3.13
C VAL A 12 -0.88 3.82 -4.09
N GLY A 13 0.24 4.54 -3.98
CA GLY A 13 1.46 4.23 -4.73
C GLY A 13 1.98 2.81 -4.47
N ILE A 14 2.01 2.40 -3.19
CA ILE A 14 2.43 1.04 -2.79
C ILE A 14 1.43 -0.02 -3.31
N LEU A 15 0.13 0.25 -3.26
CA LEU A 15 -0.90 -0.64 -3.82
C LEU A 15 -0.76 -0.80 -5.34
N LYS A 16 -0.53 0.29 -6.07
CA LYS A 16 -0.28 0.26 -7.53
C LYS A 16 1.00 -0.49 -7.89
N GLU A 17 2.08 -0.33 -7.12
CA GLU A 17 3.33 -1.09 -7.31
C GLU A 17 3.11 -2.60 -7.14
N ALA A 18 2.20 -3.00 -6.23
CA ALA A 18 1.78 -4.38 -6.06
C ALA A 18 0.95 -4.91 -7.25
N GLU A 19 0.04 -4.10 -7.79
CA GLU A 19 -0.81 -4.48 -8.93
C GLU A 19 -0.08 -4.51 -10.27
N ALA A 20 1.00 -3.74 -10.40
CA ALA A 20 1.88 -3.77 -11.58
C ALA A 20 2.57 -5.13 -11.81
N GLY A 21 2.36 -6.12 -10.91
CA GLY A 21 2.70 -7.53 -11.13
C GLY A 21 4.19 -7.87 -11.03
N GLY A 22 5.07 -6.88 -10.84
CA GLY A 22 6.52 -7.07 -10.82
C GLY A 22 7.12 -7.49 -9.48
N THR A 23 6.42 -7.28 -8.35
CA THR A 23 6.97 -7.52 -7.00
C THR A 23 6.01 -8.35 -6.14
N LYS A 24 6.54 -9.39 -5.47
CA LYS A 24 5.79 -10.15 -4.46
C LYS A 24 5.41 -9.23 -3.28
N ILE A 25 4.18 -9.34 -2.77
CA ILE A 25 3.70 -8.54 -1.62
C ILE A 25 4.68 -8.60 -0.43
N ALA A 26 5.28 -9.76 -0.16
CA ALA A 26 6.25 -9.90 0.94
C ALA A 26 7.52 -9.06 0.74
N GLU A 27 8.03 -8.96 -0.50
CA GLU A 27 9.19 -8.12 -0.85
C GLU A 27 8.83 -6.64 -0.78
N LEU A 28 7.65 -6.29 -1.28
CA LEU A 28 7.10 -4.95 -1.20
C LEU A 28 6.97 -4.48 0.25
N CYS A 29 6.40 -5.33 1.11
CA CYS A 29 6.23 -5.07 2.53
C CYS A 29 7.58 -4.84 3.23
N ARG A 30 8.60 -5.66 2.93
CA ARG A 30 9.96 -5.46 3.44
C ARG A 30 10.60 -4.14 2.97
N ARG A 31 10.44 -3.80 1.69
CA ARG A 31 11.00 -2.57 1.10
C ARG A 31 10.41 -1.30 1.72
N HIS A 32 9.10 -1.31 1.96
CA HIS A 32 8.37 -0.17 2.53
C HIS A 32 8.27 -0.20 4.06
N GLY A 33 8.82 -1.24 4.71
CA GLY A 33 8.84 -1.37 6.17
C GLY A 33 7.44 -1.56 6.77
N ILE A 34 6.55 -2.25 6.05
CA ILE A 34 5.18 -2.56 6.47
C ILE A 34 5.00 -4.06 6.60
N SER A 35 3.98 -4.48 7.36
CA SER A 35 3.56 -5.88 7.42
C SER A 35 2.56 -6.19 6.30
N ASP A 36 2.47 -7.46 5.91
CA ASP A 36 1.45 -7.95 4.98
C ASP A 36 0.03 -7.59 5.44
N ALA A 37 -0.27 -7.72 6.74
CA ALA A 37 -1.55 -7.32 7.32
C ALA A 37 -1.87 -5.83 7.08
N THR A 38 -0.87 -4.96 7.17
CA THR A 38 -1.03 -3.52 6.88
C THR A 38 -1.34 -3.31 5.40
N PHE A 39 -0.64 -4.01 4.51
CA PHE A 39 -0.88 -3.94 3.08
C PHE A 39 -2.30 -4.38 2.71
N TYR A 40 -2.80 -5.49 3.27
CA TYR A 40 -4.16 -5.96 2.99
C TYR A 40 -5.24 -5.04 3.57
N ASN A 41 -5.02 -4.46 4.76
CA ASN A 41 -5.90 -3.42 5.30
C ASN A 41 -5.96 -2.20 4.38
N TRP A 42 -4.81 -1.77 3.86
CA TRP A 42 -4.76 -0.68 2.89
C TRP A 42 -5.46 -1.06 1.59
N ARG A 43 -5.27 -2.27 1.07
CA ARG A 43 -5.95 -2.74 -0.13
C ARG A 43 -7.48 -2.74 0.05
N SER A 44 -7.97 -3.14 1.23
CA SER A 44 -9.41 -3.11 1.52
C SER A 44 -9.97 -1.68 1.63
N LYS A 45 -9.16 -0.73 2.10
CA LYS A 45 -9.59 0.66 2.35
C LYS A 45 -9.38 1.59 1.15
N TYR A 46 -8.32 1.36 0.37
CA TYR A 46 -7.82 2.23 -0.69
C TYR A 46 -7.73 1.53 -2.05
N GLY A 47 -7.85 0.21 -2.14
CA GLY A 47 -7.72 -0.54 -3.40
C GLY A 47 -8.87 -0.33 -4.40
N GLY A 48 -9.93 0.38 -4.02
CA GLY A 48 -10.99 0.83 -4.93
C GLY A 48 -11.03 2.35 -5.12
N LEU A 49 -10.08 3.09 -4.55
CA LEU A 49 -9.95 4.53 -4.74
C LEU A 49 -9.00 4.79 -5.91
N GLU A 50 -9.54 5.07 -7.10
CA GLU A 50 -8.81 5.85 -8.10
C GLU A 50 -8.64 7.26 -7.54
N ILE A 51 -7.47 7.53 -6.96
CA ILE A 51 -7.08 8.91 -6.65
C ILE A 51 -6.88 9.60 -8.01
N SER A 52 -7.82 10.46 -8.37
CA SER A 52 -7.79 11.37 -9.52
C SER A 52 -7.02 12.64 -9.22
#